data_AF-A0A7S1SBL8-F1
#
_entry.id   AF-A0A7S1SBL8-F1
#
_cell.length_a   1.000
_cell.length_b   1.000
_cell.length_c   1.000
_cell.angle_alpha   90.00
_cell.angle_beta   90.00
_cell.angle_gamma   90.00
#
_symmetry.space_group_name_H-M   'P 1'
#
loop_
_entity.id
_entity.type
_entity.pdbx_description
1 polymer ?
#
loop_
_entity_poly.entity_id
_entity_poly.type
_entity_poly.pdbx_seq_one_letter_code
_entity_poly.pdbx_strand_id
1 'polypeptide(L)'
;RRWLSDVVDALWCDIMVEVEVIVEATRLGVAGHSLHDVESLAEVGPLPPFLCHPLAIRGFLLYHFLPYDRSFFGQLKDPLYLVFLAISCVPVLRCFFYLFVLFLEVIPGPPDEYQLVQFIIGFKAMQFYGSGILLAAMGTWKFYWCVGTDGVHTCETHGPGECSTWGNYYGDMGVIDIAGSCVLIWSAFLLLPYSEQNAGLRKTEQTEVELDSDEHGDCLSCGRQWHRFQYEGRGGRLGGLLRYDLRCFLFSVFVLVVLEIWRYGEDPHSLIESKAHGIMHTWKFRETLFVVRVLYGFLAFPFSVFQLPVLSQILTHTVPTGFNRRGAAVAYLLPPVEPLGEMEEEEERQHLVQV
;
A
#
# COMPACT_ATOMS: atom_id res chain seq x y z
N ARG A 1 -18.33 -24.32 5.65
CA ARG A 1 -19.38 -23.36 6.07
C ARG A 1 -19.17 -22.91 7.52
N ARG A 2 -19.15 -23.81 8.52
CA ARG A 2 -18.87 -23.46 9.94
C ARG A 2 -17.56 -22.71 10.14
N TRP A 3 -16.45 -23.21 9.60
CA TRP A 3 -15.17 -22.50 9.70
C TRP A 3 -15.21 -21.06 9.16
N LEU A 4 -15.95 -20.81 8.06
CA LEU A 4 -16.05 -19.47 7.50
C LEU A 4 -16.90 -18.56 8.39
N SER A 5 -18.01 -19.07 8.96
CA SER A 5 -18.80 -18.29 9.92
C SER A 5 -17.98 -17.97 11.16
N ASP A 6 -17.24 -18.93 11.70
CA ASP A 6 -16.46 -18.72 12.93
C ASP A 6 -15.36 -17.66 12.72
N VAL A 7 -14.71 -17.65 11.54
CA VAL A 7 -13.72 -16.63 11.16
C VAL A 7 -14.36 -15.26 10.96
N VAL A 8 -15.54 -15.21 10.33
CA VAL A 8 -16.28 -13.95 10.11
C VAL A 8 -16.79 -13.38 11.42
N ASP A 9 -17.32 -14.21 12.32
CA ASP A 9 -17.84 -13.78 13.62
C ASP A 9 -16.69 -13.27 14.52
N ALA A 10 -15.55 -13.95 14.53
CA ALA A 10 -14.35 -13.48 15.23
C ALA A 10 -13.87 -12.13 14.67
N LEU A 11 -13.79 -12.00 13.35
CA LEU A 11 -13.43 -10.74 12.69
C LEU A 11 -14.43 -9.63 13.03
N TRP A 12 -15.72 -9.93 13.06
CA TRP A 12 -16.77 -8.95 13.34
C TRP A 12 -16.71 -8.43 14.77
N CYS A 13 -16.47 -9.31 15.75
CA CYS A 13 -16.22 -8.90 17.13
C CYS A 13 -15.01 -7.96 17.24
N ASP A 14 -13.90 -8.29 16.58
CA ASP A 14 -12.69 -7.44 16.59
C ASP A 14 -12.97 -6.06 15.96
N ILE A 15 -13.68 -6.03 14.83
CA ILE A 15 -14.08 -4.77 14.16
C ILE A 15 -14.93 -3.90 15.08
N MET A 16 -15.94 -4.50 15.74
CA MET A 16 -16.86 -3.76 16.60
C MET A 16 -16.14 -3.11 17.78
N VAL A 17 -15.24 -3.85 18.45
CA VAL A 17 -14.45 -3.33 19.57
C VAL A 17 -13.53 -2.20 19.11
N GLU A 18 -12.84 -2.37 17.98
CA GLU A 18 -11.90 -1.35 17.47
C GLU A 18 -12.64 -0.07 17.05
N VAL A 19 -13.79 -0.20 16.38
CA VAL A 19 -14.63 0.94 15.99
C VAL A 19 -15.12 1.70 17.24
N GLU A 20 -15.56 0.98 18.27
CA GLU A 20 -16.02 1.59 19.52
C GLU A 20 -14.88 2.35 20.22
N VAL A 21 -13.69 1.76 20.32
CA VAL A 21 -12.49 2.40 20.88
C VAL A 21 -12.07 3.64 20.09
N ILE A 22 -12.11 3.59 18.75
CA ILE A 22 -11.78 4.75 17.91
C ILE A 22 -12.81 5.87 18.10
N VAL A 23 -14.09 5.54 18.15
CA VAL A 23 -15.16 6.52 18.37
C VAL A 23 -15.00 7.17 19.73
N GLU A 24 -14.70 6.40 20.78
CA GLU A 24 -14.50 6.91 22.12
C GLU A 24 -13.21 7.75 22.23
N ALA A 25 -12.09 7.30 21.67
CA ALA A 25 -10.85 8.06 21.60
C ALA A 25 -11.02 9.38 20.84
N THR A 26 -11.78 9.36 19.73
CA THR A 26 -12.12 10.57 18.97
C THR A 26 -12.99 11.50 19.82
N ARG A 27 -13.98 10.95 20.53
CA ARG A 27 -14.87 11.73 21.40
C ARG A 27 -14.11 12.39 22.56
N LEU A 28 -13.15 11.69 23.16
CA LEU A 28 -12.31 12.21 24.25
C LEU A 28 -11.25 13.19 23.74
N GLY A 29 -10.65 12.93 22.57
CA GLY A 29 -9.65 13.82 21.95
C GLY A 29 -10.24 15.17 21.53
N VAL A 30 -11.51 15.21 21.16
CA VAL A 30 -12.25 16.46 20.89
C VAL A 30 -12.44 17.32 22.15
N ALA A 31 -12.27 16.78 23.35
CA ALA A 31 -12.57 17.48 24.60
C ALA A 31 -11.51 18.48 25.11
N GLY A 32 -10.42 18.77 24.37
CA GLY A 32 -9.62 19.98 24.65
C GLY A 32 -8.10 19.94 24.40
N HIS A 33 -7.50 18.81 24.02
CA HIS A 33 -6.04 18.71 23.83
C HIS A 33 -5.57 18.56 22.37
N SER A 34 -6.46 18.24 21.42
CA SER A 34 -6.05 17.79 20.08
C SER A 34 -5.40 18.86 19.18
N LEU A 35 -5.79 20.12 19.29
CA LEU A 35 -5.33 21.19 18.38
C LEU A 35 -3.84 21.50 18.58
N HIS A 36 -3.41 21.62 19.84
CA HIS A 36 -2.00 21.83 20.19
C HIS A 36 -1.14 20.63 19.76
N ASP A 37 -1.71 19.42 19.79
CA ASP A 37 -1.01 18.21 19.38
C ASP A 37 -0.79 18.17 17.86
N VAL A 38 -1.78 18.51 17.02
CA VAL A 38 -1.62 18.53 15.56
C VAL A 38 -0.53 19.51 15.12
N GLU A 39 -0.53 20.73 15.64
CA GLU A 39 0.50 21.73 15.32
C GLU A 39 1.89 21.28 15.75
N SER A 40 2.01 20.69 16.95
CA SER A 40 3.29 20.16 17.43
C SER A 40 3.82 19.04 16.53
N LEU A 41 2.95 18.15 16.04
CA LEU A 41 3.31 17.07 15.11
C LEU A 41 3.70 17.61 13.73
N ALA A 42 3.09 18.71 13.27
CA ALA A 42 3.45 19.38 12.02
C ALA A 42 4.89 19.92 12.04
N GLU A 43 5.40 20.27 13.22
CA GLU A 43 6.74 20.83 13.42
C GLU A 43 7.82 19.77 13.69
N VAL A 44 7.46 18.49 13.84
CA VAL A 44 8.44 17.42 14.06
C VAL A 44 9.34 17.23 12.83
N GLY A 45 10.65 17.14 13.08
CA GLY A 45 11.66 16.86 12.07
C GLY A 45 12.39 18.09 11.51
N PRO A 46 13.52 17.87 10.81
CA PRO A 46 14.35 18.93 10.30
C PRO A 46 13.64 19.71 9.19
N LEU A 47 13.81 21.04 9.20
CA LEU A 47 13.33 21.89 8.11
C LEU A 47 14.20 21.65 6.87
N PRO A 48 13.63 21.37 5.67
CA PRO A 48 14.44 21.24 4.47
C PRO A 48 15.09 22.57 4.12
N PRO A 49 16.37 22.59 3.72
CA PRO A 49 17.09 23.84 3.43
C PRO A 49 16.57 24.54 2.15
N PHE A 50 16.04 23.77 1.18
CA PHE A 50 15.46 24.29 -0.08
C PHE A 50 14.51 23.26 -0.70
N LEU A 51 13.66 23.69 -1.65
CA LEU A 51 12.58 22.90 -2.25
C LEU A 51 13.03 21.64 -3.01
N CYS A 52 14.21 21.64 -3.62
CA CYS A 52 14.75 20.50 -4.36
C CYS A 52 15.59 19.56 -3.49
N HIS A 53 15.69 19.81 -2.19
CA HIS A 53 16.45 18.94 -1.28
C HIS A 53 15.74 17.58 -1.16
N PRO A 54 16.44 16.44 -1.06
CA PRO A 54 15.81 15.12 -0.92
C PRO A 54 14.77 15.04 0.20
N LEU A 55 15.00 15.74 1.31
CA LEU A 55 14.03 15.85 2.42
C LEU A 55 12.76 16.62 2.04
N ALA A 56 12.85 17.65 1.19
CA ALA A 56 11.68 18.37 0.71
C ALA A 56 10.87 17.52 -0.27
N ILE A 57 11.54 16.78 -1.16
CA ILE A 57 10.88 15.83 -2.06
C ILE A 57 10.19 14.73 -1.26
N ARG A 58 10.87 14.18 -0.25
CA ARG A 58 10.30 13.21 0.71
C ARG A 58 9.05 13.77 1.38
N GLY A 59 9.16 14.94 2.00
CA GLY A 59 8.03 15.59 2.68
C GLY A 59 6.87 15.88 1.74
N PHE A 60 7.13 16.41 0.56
CA PHE A 60 6.10 16.71 -0.44
C PHE A 60 5.36 15.46 -0.92
N LEU A 61 6.10 14.44 -1.37
CA LEU A 61 5.51 13.24 -1.94
C LEU A 61 4.80 12.42 -0.86
N LEU A 62 5.46 12.14 0.26
CA LEU A 62 4.90 11.31 1.32
C LEU A 62 3.75 12.01 2.06
N TYR A 63 3.78 13.34 2.25
CA TYR A 63 2.64 14.05 2.84
C TYR A 63 1.40 14.00 1.95
N HIS A 64 1.56 14.10 0.63
CA HIS A 64 0.41 14.02 -0.28
C HIS A 64 -0.08 12.59 -0.49
N PHE A 65 0.81 11.60 -0.41
CA PHE A 65 0.45 10.20 -0.60
C PHE A 65 -0.04 9.52 0.69
N LEU A 66 0.57 9.84 1.83
CA LEU A 66 0.35 9.23 3.16
C LEU A 66 0.30 10.31 4.27
N PRO A 67 -0.63 11.28 4.22
CA PRO A 67 -0.74 12.34 5.23
C PRO A 67 -1.14 11.79 6.60
N TYR A 68 -0.58 12.40 7.65
CA TYR A 68 -0.96 12.12 9.05
C TYR A 68 -2.29 12.79 9.47
N ASP A 69 -2.69 13.85 8.78
CA ASP A 69 -3.75 14.78 9.18
C ASP A 69 -5.01 14.73 8.29
N ARG A 70 -5.08 13.77 7.36
CA ARG A 70 -6.20 13.67 6.41
C ARG A 70 -6.83 12.29 6.41
N SER A 71 -8.16 12.29 6.47
CA SER A 71 -8.96 11.09 6.22
C SER A 71 -8.81 10.65 4.75
N PHE A 72 -9.18 9.41 4.46
CA PHE A 72 -9.22 8.90 3.09
C PHE A 72 -10.03 9.82 2.14
N PHE A 73 -11.18 10.31 2.59
CA PHE A 73 -11.99 11.25 1.81
C PHE A 73 -11.32 12.64 1.69
N GLY A 74 -10.57 13.08 2.70
CA GLY A 74 -9.74 14.27 2.63
C GLY A 74 -8.61 14.14 1.60
N GLN A 75 -8.00 12.96 1.50
CA GLN A 75 -6.96 12.66 0.50
C GLN A 75 -7.54 12.69 -0.93
N LEU A 76 -8.73 12.14 -1.15
CA LEU A 76 -9.38 12.18 -2.48
C LEU A 76 -9.69 13.60 -2.97
N LYS A 77 -9.78 14.60 -2.08
CA LYS A 77 -9.92 16.01 -2.46
C LYS A 77 -8.61 16.65 -2.89
N ASP A 78 -7.46 16.05 -2.56
CA ASP A 78 -6.15 16.53 -2.99
C ASP A 78 -5.88 16.14 -4.45
N PRO A 79 -5.74 17.10 -5.38
CA PRO A 79 -5.48 16.78 -6.79
C PRO A 79 -4.16 16.02 -6.99
N LEU A 80 -3.14 16.25 -6.16
CA LEU A 80 -1.86 15.56 -6.29
C LEU A 80 -1.96 14.11 -5.84
N TYR A 81 -2.76 13.83 -4.80
CA TYR A 81 -3.10 12.46 -4.42
C TYR A 81 -3.76 11.71 -5.58
N LEU A 82 -4.72 12.33 -6.26
CA LEU A 82 -5.39 11.72 -7.42
C LEU A 82 -4.41 11.43 -8.57
N VAL A 83 -3.43 12.30 -8.81
CA VAL A 83 -2.36 12.05 -9.78
C VAL A 83 -1.51 10.84 -9.37
N PHE A 84 -1.08 10.76 -8.11
CA PHE A 84 -0.32 9.62 -7.60
C PHE A 84 -1.13 8.32 -7.61
N LEU A 85 -2.42 8.39 -7.30
CA LEU A 85 -3.36 7.28 -7.40
C LEU A 85 -3.48 6.79 -8.84
N ALA A 86 -3.61 7.71 -9.81
CA ALA A 86 -3.66 7.37 -11.24
C ALA A 86 -2.36 6.70 -11.71
N ILE A 87 -1.19 7.22 -11.32
CA ILE A 87 0.12 6.61 -11.60
C ILE A 87 0.19 5.20 -10.99
N SER A 88 -0.30 5.04 -9.77
CA SER A 88 -0.35 3.76 -9.06
C SER A 88 -1.30 2.73 -9.70
N CYS A 89 -2.31 3.16 -10.44
CA CYS A 89 -3.19 2.27 -11.20
C CYS A 89 -2.54 1.74 -12.49
N VAL A 90 -1.55 2.44 -13.04
CA VAL A 90 -0.83 2.01 -14.26
C VAL A 90 0.27 1.02 -13.86
N PRO A 91 0.19 -0.28 -14.21
CA PRO A 91 0.90 -1.23 -13.38
C PRO A 91 2.43 -1.27 -13.56
N VAL A 92 2.97 -0.86 -14.70
CA VAL A 92 4.43 -0.67 -14.85
C VAL A 92 4.92 0.54 -14.05
N LEU A 93 4.21 1.67 -14.18
CA LEU A 93 4.52 2.90 -13.44
C LEU A 93 4.33 2.70 -11.94
N ARG A 94 3.38 1.87 -11.52
CA ARG A 94 3.16 1.46 -10.14
C ARG A 94 4.42 0.89 -9.51
N CYS A 95 5.07 -0.09 -10.15
CA CYS A 95 6.30 -0.68 -9.60
C CYS A 95 7.39 0.36 -9.40
N PHE A 96 7.61 1.25 -10.37
CA PHE A 96 8.61 2.32 -10.25
C PHE A 96 8.23 3.37 -9.19
N PHE A 97 6.96 3.76 -9.15
CA PHE A 97 6.44 4.71 -8.18
C PHE A 97 6.58 4.17 -6.75
N TYR A 98 6.18 2.93 -6.50
CA TYR A 98 6.31 2.32 -5.17
C TYR A 98 7.75 1.97 -4.82
N LEU A 99 8.61 1.62 -5.78
CA LEU A 99 10.05 1.53 -5.52
C LEU A 99 10.59 2.87 -5.01
N PHE A 100 10.14 3.98 -5.60
CA PHE A 100 10.53 5.31 -5.18
C PHE A 100 9.94 5.69 -3.81
N VAL A 101 8.68 5.36 -3.54
CA VAL A 101 8.06 5.54 -2.21
C VAL A 101 8.83 4.76 -1.14
N LEU A 102 9.11 3.47 -1.37
CA LEU A 102 9.89 2.64 -0.44
C LEU A 102 11.27 3.23 -0.18
N PHE A 103 11.94 3.74 -1.21
CA PHE A 103 13.22 4.43 -1.07
C PHE A 103 13.11 5.68 -0.17
N LEU A 104 12.04 6.47 -0.33
CA LEU A 104 11.79 7.65 0.50
C LEU A 104 11.37 7.29 1.93
N GLU A 105 10.77 6.14 2.17
CA GLU A 105 10.45 5.66 3.52
C GLU A 105 11.72 5.24 4.28
N VAL A 106 12.62 4.52 3.61
CA VAL A 106 13.84 3.93 4.20
C VAL A 106 14.98 4.94 4.40
N ILE A 107 14.98 6.07 3.69
CA ILE A 107 16.04 7.07 3.77
C ILE A 107 15.46 8.40 4.28
N PRO A 108 16.08 9.06 5.28
CA PRO A 108 17.41 8.83 5.86
C PRO A 108 17.45 7.96 7.13
N GLY A 109 16.32 7.59 7.69
CA GLY A 109 16.22 6.91 8.98
C GLY A 109 15.58 5.54 8.88
N PRO A 110 15.55 4.77 9.98
CA PRO A 110 14.84 3.50 9.99
C PRO A 110 13.38 3.72 9.56
N PRO A 111 12.84 2.83 8.72
CA PRO A 111 11.47 2.96 8.25
C PRO A 111 10.49 2.76 9.41
N ASP A 112 9.31 3.37 9.31
CA ASP A 112 8.25 3.19 10.29
C ASP A 112 7.52 1.86 10.06
N GLU A 113 7.25 1.10 11.13
CA GLU A 113 6.62 -0.23 11.03
C GLU A 113 5.23 -0.13 10.39
N TYR A 114 4.39 0.82 10.81
CA TYR A 114 3.04 0.97 10.26
C TYR A 114 3.10 1.39 8.79
N GLN A 115 3.99 2.31 8.41
CA GLN A 115 4.17 2.72 7.02
C GLN A 115 4.58 1.57 6.11
N LEU A 116 5.55 0.74 6.52
CA LEU A 116 5.94 -0.43 5.71
C LEU A 116 4.81 -1.44 5.52
N VAL A 117 3.97 -1.64 6.53
CA VAL A 117 2.85 -2.55 6.38
C VAL A 117 1.76 -1.93 5.49
N GLN A 118 1.46 -0.65 5.65
CA GLN A 118 0.55 0.07 4.77
C GLN A 118 1.07 0.11 3.32
N PHE A 119 2.38 0.22 3.12
CA PHE A 119 3.04 0.10 1.83
C PHE A 119 2.74 -1.26 1.19
N ILE A 120 2.93 -2.37 1.93
CA ILE A 120 2.68 -3.73 1.43
C ILE A 120 1.21 -3.92 1.05
N ILE A 121 0.29 -3.53 1.94
CA ILE A 121 -1.15 -3.68 1.74
C ILE A 121 -1.62 -2.79 0.58
N GLY A 122 -1.27 -1.51 0.61
CA GLY A 122 -1.62 -0.52 -0.41
C GLY A 122 -1.09 -0.90 -1.79
N PHE A 123 0.17 -1.31 -1.90
CA PHE A 123 0.75 -1.74 -3.17
C PHE A 123 -0.02 -2.92 -3.80
N LYS A 124 -0.38 -3.93 -2.98
CA LYS A 124 -1.14 -5.08 -3.46
C LYS A 124 -2.59 -4.77 -3.76
N ALA A 125 -3.21 -3.90 -2.98
CA ALA A 125 -4.56 -3.45 -3.29
C ALA A 125 -4.59 -2.72 -4.64
N MET A 126 -3.59 -1.86 -4.91
CA MET A 126 -3.42 -1.24 -6.22
C MET A 126 -3.06 -2.25 -7.33
N GLN A 127 -2.44 -3.40 -6.99
CA GLN A 127 -2.31 -4.54 -7.89
C GLN A 127 -3.66 -5.12 -8.31
N PHE A 128 -4.58 -5.29 -7.37
CA PHE A 128 -5.93 -5.76 -7.64
C PHE A 128 -6.72 -4.78 -8.53
N TYR A 129 -6.74 -3.49 -8.18
CA TYR A 129 -7.48 -2.49 -8.95
C TYR A 129 -6.87 -2.25 -10.34
N GLY A 130 -5.55 -2.05 -10.41
CA GLY A 130 -4.85 -1.77 -11.66
C GLY A 130 -4.67 -3.00 -12.54
N SER A 131 -3.92 -4.00 -12.07
CA SER A 131 -3.61 -5.19 -12.88
C SER A 131 -4.77 -6.17 -13.00
N GLY A 132 -5.66 -6.24 -12.01
CA GLY A 132 -6.84 -7.10 -12.05
C GLY A 132 -7.99 -6.44 -12.82
N ILE A 133 -8.72 -5.54 -12.16
CA ILE A 133 -9.98 -4.98 -12.68
C ILE A 133 -9.75 -4.14 -13.94
N LEU A 134 -8.88 -3.13 -13.87
CA LEU A 134 -8.72 -2.17 -14.97
C LEU A 134 -8.13 -2.85 -16.22
N LEU A 135 -7.07 -3.64 -16.06
CA LEU A 135 -6.50 -4.39 -17.19
C LEU A 135 -7.49 -5.42 -17.76
N ALA A 136 -8.27 -6.13 -16.95
CA ALA A 136 -9.29 -7.05 -17.47
C ALA A 136 -10.34 -6.34 -18.33
N ALA A 137 -10.82 -5.18 -17.87
CA ALA A 137 -11.77 -4.36 -18.61
C ALA A 137 -11.17 -3.87 -19.94
N MET A 138 -9.93 -3.34 -19.90
CA MET A 138 -9.21 -2.90 -21.11
C MET A 138 -8.94 -4.07 -22.08
N GLY A 139 -8.57 -5.23 -21.56
CA GLY A 139 -8.31 -6.44 -22.36
C GLY A 139 -9.57 -6.93 -23.07
N THR A 140 -10.70 -6.96 -22.35
CA THR A 140 -12.01 -7.32 -22.91
C THR A 140 -12.43 -6.34 -24.00
N TRP A 141 -12.26 -5.03 -23.75
CA TRP A 141 -12.54 -4.00 -24.75
C TRP A 141 -11.69 -4.16 -26.01
N LYS A 142 -10.37 -4.37 -25.86
CA LYS A 142 -9.46 -4.61 -27.00
C LYS A 142 -9.79 -5.88 -27.76
N PHE A 143 -10.11 -6.96 -27.06
CA PHE A 143 -10.51 -8.21 -27.68
C PHE A 143 -11.76 -8.03 -28.54
N TYR A 144 -12.79 -7.36 -28.00
CA TYR A 144 -14.02 -7.07 -28.74
C TYR A 144 -13.77 -6.23 -30.00
N TRP A 145 -12.90 -5.22 -29.92
CA TRP A 145 -12.55 -4.38 -31.07
C TRP A 145 -11.66 -5.07 -32.11
N CYS A 146 -10.82 -6.01 -31.67
CA CYS A 146 -10.00 -6.80 -32.59
C CYS A 146 -10.86 -7.73 -33.46
N VAL A 147 -11.85 -8.41 -32.86
CA VAL A 147 -12.67 -9.41 -33.52
C VAL A 147 -13.69 -8.67 -34.39
N GLY A 148 -13.26 -8.26 -35.59
CA GLY A 148 -14.10 -7.56 -36.54
C GLY A 148 -15.30 -8.41 -36.99
N THR A 149 -16.39 -7.74 -37.35
CA THR A 149 -17.64 -8.39 -37.80
C THR A 149 -17.50 -9.13 -39.13
N ASP A 150 -16.48 -8.80 -39.92
CA ASP A 150 -16.32 -9.26 -41.30
C ASP A 150 -15.49 -10.56 -41.39
N GLY A 151 -15.19 -11.19 -40.24
CA GLY A 151 -14.38 -12.41 -40.16
C GLY A 151 -12.86 -12.19 -40.27
N VAL A 152 -12.41 -10.95 -40.49
CA VAL A 152 -10.98 -10.56 -40.46
C VAL A 152 -10.63 -10.09 -39.05
N HIS A 153 -9.65 -10.72 -38.39
CA HIS A 153 -9.18 -10.36 -37.06
C HIS A 153 -7.83 -9.63 -37.09
N THR A 154 -7.67 -8.59 -36.28
CA THR A 154 -6.43 -7.80 -36.18
C THR A 154 -5.69 -8.04 -34.86
N CYS A 155 -5.91 -9.19 -34.20
CA CYS A 155 -5.49 -9.43 -32.81
C CYS A 155 -3.98 -9.50 -32.64
N GLU A 156 -3.27 -9.85 -33.72
CA GLU A 156 -1.82 -9.79 -33.74
C GLU A 156 -1.26 -8.39 -33.50
N THR A 157 -2.00 -7.33 -33.87
CA THR A 157 -1.54 -5.94 -33.77
C THR A 157 -2.35 -5.08 -32.78
N HIS A 158 -3.60 -5.47 -32.51
CA HIS A 158 -4.54 -4.71 -31.68
C HIS A 158 -5.09 -5.52 -30.50
N GLY A 159 -4.64 -6.77 -30.33
CA GLY A 159 -5.09 -7.64 -29.26
C GLY A 159 -4.63 -7.21 -27.86
N PRO A 160 -5.16 -7.84 -26.80
CA PRO A 160 -4.67 -7.63 -25.44
C PRO A 160 -3.18 -8.00 -25.33
N GLY A 161 -2.41 -7.18 -24.61
CA GLY A 161 -0.95 -7.30 -24.53
C GLY A 161 -0.19 -6.55 -25.63
N GLU A 162 -0.83 -6.27 -26.77
CA GLU A 162 -0.26 -5.39 -27.80
C GLU A 162 -0.84 -3.97 -27.69
N CYS A 163 0.05 -2.98 -27.65
CA CYS A 163 -0.35 -1.57 -27.55
C CYS A 163 0.32 -0.78 -28.66
N SER A 164 -0.38 -0.67 -29.80
CA SER A 164 0.09 0.07 -30.97
C SER A 164 0.41 1.54 -30.67
N THR A 165 -0.26 2.16 -29.70
CA THR A 165 -0.09 3.59 -29.38
C THR A 165 1.20 3.93 -28.62
N TRP A 166 1.80 2.97 -27.91
CA TRP A 166 3.01 3.21 -27.08
C TRP A 166 4.13 2.18 -27.36
N GLY A 167 4.09 1.56 -28.55
CA GLY A 167 5.07 0.58 -29.01
C GLY A 167 5.11 -0.72 -28.21
N ASN A 168 6.04 -1.60 -28.60
CA ASN A 168 6.35 -2.90 -27.96
C ASN A 168 6.68 -2.83 -26.45
N TYR A 169 6.73 -1.63 -25.87
CA TYR A 169 7.10 -1.35 -24.50
C TYR A 169 6.20 -2.06 -23.47
N TYR A 170 4.90 -2.23 -23.77
CA TYR A 170 3.95 -2.82 -22.82
C TYR A 170 4.08 -4.35 -22.66
N GLY A 171 4.57 -5.06 -23.67
CA GLY A 171 4.74 -6.52 -23.63
C GLY A 171 5.86 -6.92 -22.67
N ASP A 172 7.07 -6.43 -22.93
CA ASP A 172 8.26 -6.80 -22.15
C ASP A 172 8.18 -6.29 -20.70
N MET A 173 7.55 -5.13 -20.48
CA MET A 173 7.33 -4.57 -19.15
C MET A 173 6.30 -5.36 -18.32
N GLY A 174 5.53 -6.27 -18.92
CA GLY A 174 4.64 -7.17 -18.19
C GLY A 174 5.39 -8.10 -17.23
N VAL A 175 6.60 -8.54 -17.62
CA VAL A 175 7.47 -9.36 -16.77
C VAL A 175 7.95 -8.55 -15.57
N ILE A 176 8.31 -7.28 -15.79
CA ILE A 176 8.73 -6.35 -14.74
C ILE A 176 7.59 -6.10 -13.74
N ASP A 177 6.33 -6.00 -14.19
CA ASP A 177 5.21 -5.86 -13.27
C ASP A 177 5.02 -7.10 -12.39
N ILE A 178 5.01 -8.31 -12.97
CA ILE A 178 4.81 -9.55 -12.22
C ILE A 178 5.96 -9.79 -11.23
N ALA A 179 7.20 -9.73 -11.71
CA ALA A 179 8.39 -9.96 -10.89
C ALA A 179 8.61 -8.82 -9.89
N GLY A 180 8.53 -7.57 -10.35
CA GLY A 180 8.68 -6.38 -9.52
C GLY A 180 7.65 -6.31 -8.40
N SER A 181 6.40 -6.70 -8.66
CA SER A 181 5.37 -6.75 -7.62
C SER A 181 5.68 -7.77 -6.53
N CYS A 182 6.28 -8.91 -6.86
CA CYS A 182 6.74 -9.85 -5.84
C CYS A 182 7.97 -9.30 -5.09
N VAL A 183 8.98 -8.83 -5.83
CA VAL A 183 10.25 -8.38 -5.25
C VAL A 183 10.07 -7.19 -4.30
N LEU A 184 9.29 -6.17 -4.67
CA LEU A 184 9.09 -4.98 -3.84
C LEU A 184 8.46 -5.30 -2.48
N ILE A 185 7.45 -6.15 -2.46
CA ILE A 185 6.75 -6.51 -1.23
C ILE A 185 7.66 -7.32 -0.31
N TRP A 186 8.37 -8.30 -0.85
CA TRP A 186 9.33 -9.08 -0.07
C TRP A 186 10.49 -8.20 0.42
N SER A 187 10.88 -7.18 -0.36
CA SER A 187 11.89 -6.20 0.06
C SER A 187 11.38 -5.37 1.25
N ALA A 188 10.15 -4.84 1.19
CA ALA A 188 9.52 -4.13 2.31
C ALA A 188 9.36 -5.04 3.54
N PHE A 189 8.98 -6.30 3.36
CA PHE A 189 8.85 -7.26 4.45
C PHE A 189 10.19 -7.58 5.13
N LEU A 190 11.27 -7.74 4.34
CA LEU A 190 12.62 -7.95 4.87
C LEU A 190 13.18 -6.72 5.60
N LEU A 191 12.58 -5.54 5.41
CA LEU A 191 12.93 -4.31 6.13
C LEU A 191 12.19 -4.16 7.48
N LEU A 192 11.10 -4.90 7.72
CA LEU A 192 10.36 -4.85 9.00
C LEU A 192 11.20 -5.16 10.26
N PRO A 193 12.17 -6.09 10.25
CA PRO A 193 13.04 -6.29 11.43
C PRO A 193 13.88 -5.05 11.78
N TYR A 194 14.10 -4.16 10.81
CA TYR A 194 14.87 -2.93 10.96
C TYR A 194 14.00 -1.69 11.22
N SER A 195 12.67 -1.85 11.28
CA SER A 195 11.76 -0.71 11.45
C SER A 195 11.64 -0.25 12.90
N GLU A 196 11.31 1.02 13.07
CA GLU A 196 11.02 1.65 14.37
C GLU A 196 9.53 1.97 14.49
N GLN A 197 9.07 2.11 15.73
CA GLN A 197 7.70 2.53 16.05
C GLN A 197 7.74 4.01 16.42
N ASN A 198 7.46 4.90 15.47
CA ASN A 198 7.62 6.35 15.68
C ASN A 198 6.43 7.00 16.41
N ALA A 199 5.33 6.27 16.60
CA ALA A 199 4.12 6.76 17.27
C ALA A 199 4.21 6.83 18.81
N GLY A 200 5.33 7.34 19.36
CA GLY A 200 5.71 7.32 20.78
C GLY A 200 4.73 7.91 21.81
N LEU A 201 3.52 8.32 21.42
CA LEU A 201 2.48 8.88 22.29
C LEU A 201 1.91 7.90 23.31
N ARG A 202 2.07 6.58 23.13
CA ARG A 202 1.53 5.60 24.09
C ARG A 202 2.48 5.21 25.24
N LYS A 203 3.72 5.71 25.25
CA LYS A 203 4.67 5.36 26.33
C LYS A 203 4.48 6.15 27.62
N THR A 204 3.68 7.21 27.61
CA THR A 204 3.67 8.21 28.69
C THR A 204 2.77 7.88 29.90
N GLU A 205 1.87 6.90 29.86
CA GLU A 205 1.02 6.63 31.05
C GLU A 205 1.11 5.21 31.64
N GLN A 206 1.43 4.17 30.86
CA GLN A 206 1.53 2.82 31.44
C GLN A 206 2.91 2.47 32.00
N THR A 207 3.98 3.14 31.57
CA THR A 207 5.33 2.88 32.10
C THR A 207 5.57 3.56 33.46
N GLU A 208 4.82 4.62 33.79
CA GLU A 208 4.93 5.27 35.11
C GLU A 208 4.21 4.48 36.22
N VAL A 209 3.32 3.54 35.88
CA VAL A 209 2.62 2.72 36.88
C VAL A 209 3.38 1.44 37.28
N GLU A 210 4.37 1.00 36.49
CA GLU A 210 5.17 -0.20 36.81
C GLU A 210 6.61 0.09 37.30
N LEU A 211 7.07 1.34 37.29
CA LEU A 211 8.43 1.70 37.73
C LEU A 211 8.56 2.08 39.21
N ASP A 212 7.49 1.95 40.01
CA ASP A 212 7.54 2.27 41.44
C ASP A 212 7.55 1.03 42.37
N SER A 213 7.81 -0.17 41.83
CA SER A 213 7.72 -1.42 42.61
C SER A 213 8.89 -2.40 42.60
N ASP A 214 10.03 -2.11 41.96
CA ASP A 214 11.21 -2.99 42.07
C ASP A 214 12.51 -2.21 42.33
N GLU A 215 12.67 -1.77 43.59
CA GLU A 215 13.99 -1.81 44.23
C GLU A 215 14.47 -3.27 44.18
N HIS A 216 15.43 -3.63 43.32
CA HIS A 216 16.54 -4.54 43.61
C HIS A 216 17.44 -4.78 42.38
N GLY A 217 18.72 -4.42 42.52
CA GLY A 217 19.80 -5.17 41.89
C GLY A 217 20.62 -4.40 40.85
N ASP A 218 21.66 -3.72 41.34
CA ASP A 218 22.79 -3.23 40.54
C ASP A 218 23.33 -4.31 39.58
N CYS A 219 23.24 -4.05 38.28
CA CYS A 219 24.11 -4.71 37.30
C CYS A 219 24.93 -3.67 36.52
N LEU A 220 25.74 -2.91 37.28
CA LEU A 220 26.84 -2.09 36.77
C LEU A 220 28.02 -2.99 36.36
N SER A 221 27.92 -3.76 35.27
CA SER A 221 29.12 -4.30 34.58
C SER A 221 28.89 -5.12 33.28
N CYS A 222 27.73 -5.10 32.62
CA CYS A 222 27.62 -5.74 31.30
C CYS A 222 27.72 -4.72 30.16
N GLY A 223 28.94 -4.56 29.67
CA GLY A 223 29.25 -3.77 28.48
C GLY A 223 28.59 -4.31 27.21
N ARG A 224 28.13 -3.39 26.38
CA ARG A 224 27.96 -3.53 24.91
C ARG A 224 27.48 -4.89 24.40
N GLN A 225 26.42 -5.42 25.01
CA GLN A 225 25.66 -6.48 24.39
C GLN A 225 24.45 -5.82 23.74
N TRP A 226 24.60 -5.49 22.46
CA TRP A 226 23.49 -5.25 21.55
C TRP A 226 22.63 -6.51 21.60
N HIS A 227 21.72 -6.56 22.56
CA HIS A 227 20.70 -7.58 22.62
C HIS A 227 19.92 -7.44 21.32
N ARG A 228 20.25 -8.35 20.40
CA ARG A 228 19.40 -8.87 19.35
C ARG A 228 18.17 -9.45 20.04
N PHE A 229 17.32 -8.59 20.61
CA PHE A 229 15.93 -8.89 20.86
C PHE A 229 15.33 -9.05 19.47
N GLN A 230 15.43 -10.25 18.92
CA GLN A 230 14.47 -10.73 17.95
C GLN A 230 13.13 -10.69 18.68
N TYR A 231 12.42 -9.57 18.56
CA TYR A 231 11.04 -9.47 18.98
C TYR A 231 10.23 -10.42 18.08
N GLU A 232 10.06 -11.65 18.54
CA GLU A 232 9.11 -12.63 18.01
C GLU A 232 7.71 -11.99 18.07
N GLY A 233 7.28 -11.33 17.00
CA GLY A 233 5.96 -10.67 16.97
C GLY A 233 5.80 -9.52 15.98
N ARG A 234 6.88 -8.89 15.51
CA ARG A 234 6.77 -7.79 14.53
C ARG A 234 6.23 -8.29 13.18
N GLY A 235 5.28 -7.55 12.61
CA GLY A 235 4.55 -7.94 11.40
C GLY A 235 3.39 -8.92 11.60
N GLY A 236 3.11 -9.37 12.83
CA GLY A 236 1.87 -10.09 13.18
C GLY A 236 1.44 -11.18 12.18
N ARG A 237 0.19 -11.10 11.70
CA ARG A 237 -0.41 -12.06 10.76
C ARG A 237 0.01 -11.81 9.30
N LEU A 238 0.74 -10.73 9.00
CA LEU A 238 1.15 -10.34 7.66
C LEU A 238 2.02 -11.41 6.99
N GLY A 239 2.85 -12.12 7.76
CA GLY A 239 3.67 -13.22 7.23
C GLY A 239 2.84 -14.34 6.60
N GLY A 240 1.63 -14.60 7.10
CA GLY A 240 0.70 -15.55 6.48
C GLY A 240 0.18 -15.07 5.13
N LEU A 241 -0.16 -13.77 5.04
CA LEU A 241 -0.66 -13.13 3.84
C LEU A 241 0.42 -13.05 2.74
N LEU A 242 1.69 -12.85 3.11
CA LEU A 242 2.81 -12.86 2.17
C LEU A 242 3.16 -14.25 1.64
N ARG A 243 3.04 -15.29 2.47
CA ARG A 243 3.14 -16.67 1.97
C ARG A 243 2.02 -17.00 0.99
N TYR A 244 0.82 -16.48 1.22
CA TYR A 244 -0.28 -16.60 0.25
C TYR A 244 0.06 -15.90 -1.07
N ASP A 245 0.59 -14.68 -1.02
CA ASP A 245 1.01 -13.97 -2.23
C ASP A 245 2.10 -14.72 -3.01
N LEU A 246 3.13 -15.23 -2.33
CA LEU A 246 4.18 -16.01 -2.98
C LEU A 246 3.61 -17.26 -3.68
N ARG A 247 2.62 -17.94 -3.08
CA ARG A 247 1.93 -19.06 -3.73
C ARG A 247 1.15 -18.61 -4.96
N CYS A 248 0.50 -17.44 -4.91
CA CYS A 248 -0.23 -16.86 -6.04
C CYS A 248 0.72 -16.47 -7.18
N PHE A 249 1.90 -15.93 -6.85
CA PHE A 249 2.97 -15.65 -7.82
C PHE A 249 3.45 -16.94 -8.49
N LEU A 250 3.81 -17.97 -7.71
CA LEU A 250 4.25 -19.26 -8.26
C LEU A 250 3.16 -19.93 -9.09
N PHE A 251 1.90 -19.85 -8.67
CA PHE A 251 0.75 -20.33 -9.43
C PHE A 251 0.61 -19.59 -10.76
N SER A 252 0.77 -18.27 -10.77
CA SER A 252 0.70 -17.45 -11.99
C SER A 252 1.81 -17.80 -12.98
N VAL A 253 3.05 -17.98 -12.49
CA VAL A 253 4.18 -18.45 -13.30
C VAL A 253 3.93 -19.86 -13.84
N PHE A 254 3.37 -20.75 -13.03
CA PHE A 254 2.99 -22.10 -13.47
C PHE A 254 1.94 -22.05 -14.60
N VAL A 255 0.88 -21.25 -14.46
CA VAL A 255 -0.14 -21.07 -15.50
C VAL A 255 0.47 -20.53 -16.79
N LEU A 256 1.39 -19.56 -16.70
CA LEU A 256 2.13 -19.05 -17.87
C LEU A 256 2.87 -20.18 -18.60
N VAL A 257 3.67 -20.97 -17.87
CA VAL A 257 4.44 -22.07 -18.45
C VAL A 257 3.53 -23.12 -19.09
N VAL A 258 2.41 -23.48 -18.44
CA VAL A 258 1.46 -24.47 -18.98
C VAL A 258 0.79 -23.96 -20.25
N LEU A 259 0.34 -22.70 -20.28
CA LEU A 259 -0.28 -22.11 -21.47
C LEU A 259 0.69 -22.04 -22.64
N GLU A 260 1.96 -21.67 -22.39
CA GLU A 260 2.99 -21.66 -23.41
C GLU A 260 3.29 -23.09 -23.92
N ILE A 261 3.46 -24.09 -23.04
CA ILE A 261 3.67 -25.48 -23.45
C ILE A 261 2.50 -26.00 -24.28
N TRP A 262 1.26 -25.75 -23.87
CA TRP A 262 0.07 -26.17 -24.61
C TRP A 262 0.07 -25.54 -26.00
N ARG A 263 0.35 -24.25 -26.10
CA ARG A 263 0.39 -23.52 -27.38
C ARG A 263 1.48 -24.04 -28.32
N TYR A 264 2.68 -24.32 -27.81
CA TYR A 264 3.78 -24.85 -28.62
C TYR A 264 3.64 -26.33 -28.95
N GLY A 265 2.84 -27.09 -28.20
CA GLY A 265 2.57 -28.51 -28.47
C GLY A 265 1.91 -28.77 -29.83
N GLU A 266 1.30 -27.76 -30.44
CA GLU A 266 0.74 -27.83 -31.79
C GLU A 266 1.82 -27.76 -32.90
N ASP A 267 3.01 -27.21 -32.62
CA ASP A 267 4.13 -27.06 -33.58
C ASP A 267 5.50 -27.33 -32.91
N PRO A 268 5.84 -28.60 -32.60
CA PRO A 268 7.01 -28.97 -31.79
C PRO A 268 8.37 -28.60 -32.40
N HIS A 269 8.45 -28.37 -33.71
CA HIS A 269 9.69 -27.96 -34.39
C HIS A 269 10.12 -26.52 -34.03
N SER A 270 9.21 -25.67 -33.58
CA SER A 270 9.52 -24.26 -33.27
C SER A 270 10.22 -24.05 -31.91
N LEU A 271 10.03 -24.97 -30.95
CA LEU A 271 10.54 -24.87 -29.57
C LEU A 271 12.06 -25.09 -29.46
N ILE A 272 12.63 -25.91 -30.34
CA ILE A 272 14.04 -26.35 -30.26
C ILE A 272 14.98 -25.30 -30.88
N GLU A 273 14.50 -24.49 -31.83
CA GLU A 273 15.32 -23.52 -32.57
C GLU A 273 15.22 -22.09 -31.99
N SER A 274 14.17 -21.77 -31.24
CA SER A 274 13.97 -20.45 -30.66
C SER A 274 14.76 -20.25 -29.36
N LYS A 275 15.71 -19.31 -29.35
CA LYS A 275 16.30 -18.77 -28.10
C LYS A 275 15.18 -18.15 -27.25
N ALA A 276 15.25 -18.31 -25.92
CA ALA A 276 14.27 -17.77 -24.96
C ALA A 276 13.92 -16.28 -25.20
N HIS A 277 14.89 -15.48 -25.65
CA HIS A 277 14.67 -14.07 -25.99
C HIS A 277 13.72 -13.86 -27.18
N GLY A 278 13.75 -14.75 -28.19
CA GLY A 278 12.86 -14.66 -29.35
C GLY A 278 11.41 -15.00 -29.03
N ILE A 279 11.19 -15.89 -28.06
CA ILE A 279 9.84 -16.30 -27.60
C ILE A 279 9.12 -15.11 -26.96
N MET A 280 9.84 -14.32 -26.13
CA MET A 280 9.27 -13.16 -25.43
C MET A 280 8.75 -12.06 -26.38
N HIS A 281 9.31 -11.96 -27.58
CA HIS A 281 8.91 -10.97 -28.58
C HIS A 281 7.70 -11.39 -29.43
N THR A 282 7.20 -12.62 -29.26
CA THR A 282 6.02 -13.05 -29.99
C THR A 282 4.76 -12.39 -29.39
N TRP A 283 3.87 -11.88 -30.25
CA TRP A 283 2.57 -11.32 -29.83
C TRP A 283 1.77 -12.34 -29.01
N LYS A 284 1.95 -13.62 -29.35
CA LYS A 284 1.40 -14.80 -28.67
C LYS A 284 1.79 -14.84 -27.19
N PHE A 285 3.08 -14.77 -26.89
CA PHE A 285 3.58 -14.76 -25.51
C PHE A 285 3.07 -13.53 -24.74
N ARG A 286 3.02 -12.36 -25.40
CA ARG A 286 2.54 -11.11 -24.78
C ARG A 286 1.06 -11.19 -24.38
N GLU A 287 0.24 -11.84 -25.19
CA GLU A 287 -1.16 -12.14 -24.89
C GLU A 287 -1.28 -13.08 -23.67
N THR A 288 -0.53 -14.19 -23.65
CA THR A 288 -0.51 -15.11 -22.51
C THR A 288 -0.06 -14.40 -21.22
N LEU A 289 1.02 -13.63 -21.31
CA LEU A 289 1.57 -12.83 -20.21
C LEU A 289 0.54 -11.82 -19.69
N PHE A 290 -0.22 -11.18 -20.58
CA PHE A 290 -1.31 -10.29 -20.23
C PHE A 290 -2.40 -11.00 -19.41
N VAL A 291 -2.85 -12.18 -19.86
CA VAL A 291 -3.87 -12.97 -19.15
C VAL A 291 -3.37 -13.39 -17.76
N VAL A 292 -2.13 -13.87 -17.67
CA VAL A 292 -1.51 -14.26 -16.40
C VAL A 292 -1.34 -13.08 -15.45
N ARG A 293 -0.99 -11.90 -15.96
CA ARG A 293 -0.91 -10.66 -15.18
C ARG A 293 -2.26 -10.27 -14.61
N VAL A 294 -3.34 -10.37 -15.40
CA VAL A 294 -4.70 -10.13 -14.94
C VAL A 294 -5.09 -11.11 -13.84
N LEU A 295 -4.80 -12.40 -14.03
CA LEU A 295 -5.02 -13.45 -13.03
C LEU A 295 -4.28 -13.14 -11.73
N TYR A 296 -3.00 -12.80 -11.79
CA TYR A 296 -2.21 -12.43 -10.62
C TYR A 296 -2.74 -11.16 -9.94
N GLY A 297 -3.23 -10.19 -10.73
CA GLY A 297 -3.95 -9.03 -10.23
C GLY A 297 -5.18 -9.41 -9.41
N PHE A 298 -6.05 -10.28 -9.94
CA PHE A 298 -7.23 -10.74 -9.21
C PHE A 298 -6.90 -11.52 -7.93
N LEU A 299 -5.83 -12.31 -7.94
CA LEU A 299 -5.36 -13.03 -6.75
C LEU A 299 -4.90 -12.10 -5.62
N ALA A 300 -4.64 -10.81 -5.90
CA ALA A 300 -4.35 -9.81 -4.88
C ALA A 300 -5.60 -9.28 -4.15
N PHE A 301 -6.81 -9.76 -4.48
CA PHE A 301 -8.07 -9.34 -3.85
C PHE A 301 -8.06 -9.31 -2.31
N PRO A 302 -7.50 -10.32 -1.59
CA PRO A 302 -7.50 -10.28 -0.13
C PRO A 302 -6.82 -9.02 0.44
N PHE A 303 -5.81 -8.48 -0.25
CA PHE A 303 -5.12 -7.27 0.19
C PHE A 303 -5.97 -6.00 -0.01
N SER A 304 -6.85 -5.94 -1.01
CA SER A 304 -7.72 -4.78 -1.21
C SER A 304 -8.78 -4.65 -0.13
N VAL A 305 -9.22 -5.77 0.43
CA VAL A 305 -10.10 -5.78 1.61
C VAL A 305 -9.38 -5.18 2.82
N PHE A 306 -8.12 -5.57 3.07
CA PHE A 306 -7.32 -5.03 4.17
C PHE A 306 -6.83 -3.60 3.97
N GLN A 307 -6.98 -3.02 2.77
CA GLN A 307 -6.70 -1.59 2.53
C GLN A 307 -7.72 -0.69 3.24
N LEU A 308 -8.88 -1.21 3.61
CA LEU A 308 -9.85 -0.47 4.42
C LEU A 308 -9.24 -0.19 5.80
N PRO A 309 -9.17 1.09 6.26
CA PRO A 309 -8.44 1.46 7.48
C PRO A 309 -8.81 0.61 8.70
N VAL A 310 -10.11 0.34 8.87
CA VAL A 310 -10.64 -0.48 9.97
C VAL A 310 -10.09 -1.91 9.96
N LEU A 311 -9.96 -2.53 8.78
CA LEU A 311 -9.48 -3.90 8.66
C LEU A 311 -7.95 -3.98 8.72
N SER A 312 -7.25 -2.91 8.37
CA SER A 312 -5.79 -2.85 8.43
C SER A 312 -5.27 -2.93 9.88
N GLN A 313 -5.96 -2.28 10.83
CA GLN A 313 -5.58 -2.25 12.25
C GLN A 313 -5.58 -3.64 12.89
N ILE A 314 -6.56 -4.48 12.52
CA ILE A 314 -6.68 -5.87 12.98
C ILE A 314 -5.47 -6.71 12.57
N LEU A 315 -4.84 -6.40 11.42
CA LEU A 315 -3.74 -7.20 10.90
C LEU A 315 -2.40 -6.83 11.56
N THR A 316 -2.22 -5.54 11.89
CA THR A 316 -0.90 -4.99 12.20
C THR A 316 -0.66 -4.73 13.69
N HIS A 317 -1.71 -4.55 14.51
CA HIS A 317 -1.57 -4.13 15.92
C HIS A 317 -0.61 -2.94 16.12
N THR A 318 -0.39 -2.14 15.08
CA THR A 318 0.50 -0.98 15.10
C THR A 318 -0.33 0.30 15.17
N VAL A 319 0.18 1.27 15.91
CA VAL A 319 -0.46 2.59 16.00
C VAL A 319 -0.37 3.25 14.62
N PRO A 320 -1.48 3.81 14.09
CA PRO A 320 -1.46 4.46 12.80
C PRO A 320 -0.54 5.68 12.81
N THR A 321 0.30 5.77 11.79
CA THR A 321 1.19 6.91 11.53
C THR A 321 0.89 7.52 10.18
N GLY A 322 1.42 8.71 9.92
CA GLY A 322 1.49 9.31 8.60
C GLY A 322 2.67 10.28 8.51
N PHE A 323 2.91 10.84 7.34
CA PHE A 323 3.98 11.81 7.14
C PHE A 323 3.45 13.23 7.31
N ASN A 324 4.24 14.09 7.94
CA ASN A 324 4.01 15.54 7.95
C ASN A 324 4.70 16.23 6.75
N ARG A 325 4.52 17.55 6.61
CA ARG A 325 5.12 18.33 5.52
C ARG A 325 6.66 18.36 5.53
N ARG A 326 7.29 18.04 6.66
CA ARG A 326 8.76 17.91 6.80
C ARG A 326 9.26 16.52 6.44
N GLY A 327 8.36 15.58 6.12
CA GLY A 327 8.70 14.20 5.79
C GLY A 327 9.09 13.36 7.01
N ALA A 328 8.69 13.77 8.22
CA ALA A 328 8.79 12.95 9.41
C ALA A 328 7.54 12.08 9.56
N ALA A 329 7.71 10.81 9.93
CA ALA A 329 6.62 9.93 10.30
C ALA A 329 6.16 10.29 11.71
N VAL A 330 4.90 10.65 11.85
CA VAL A 330 4.27 11.11 13.09
C VAL A 330 2.98 10.32 13.33
N ALA A 331 2.43 10.39 14.54
CA ALA A 331 1.14 9.76 14.83
C ALA A 331 0.04 10.33 13.92
N TYR A 332 -0.84 9.45 13.44
CA TYR A 332 -2.00 9.85 12.65
C TYR A 332 -3.02 10.53 13.56
N LEU A 333 -3.40 11.77 13.25
CA LEU A 333 -4.33 12.56 14.04
C LEU A 333 -5.18 13.44 13.13
N LEU A 334 -6.49 13.24 13.14
CA LEU A 334 -7.42 14.06 12.37
C LEU A 334 -7.61 15.43 13.06
N PRO A 335 -7.70 16.53 12.29
CA PRO A 335 -8.06 17.82 12.85
C PRO A 335 -9.48 17.76 13.45
N PRO A 336 -9.75 18.53 14.52
CA PRO A 336 -11.09 18.58 15.10
C PRO A 336 -12.10 19.05 14.05
N VAL A 337 -13.28 18.44 14.07
CA VAL A 337 -14.41 18.90 13.26
C VAL A 337 -14.94 20.16 13.94
N GLU A 338 -14.89 21.30 13.25
CA GLU A 338 -15.55 22.52 13.72
C GLU A 338 -17.03 22.21 14.00
N PRO A 339 -17.54 22.50 15.20
CA PRO A 339 -18.92 22.18 15.55
C PRO A 339 -19.87 22.97 14.65
N LEU A 340 -20.78 22.26 13.96
CA LEU A 340 -21.77 22.83 13.03
C LEU A 340 -22.57 24.01 13.61
N GLY A 341 -22.73 24.08 14.93
CA GLY A 341 -23.48 25.16 15.60
C GLY A 341 -22.74 26.50 15.68
N GLU A 342 -21.40 26.51 15.71
CA GLU A 342 -20.65 27.77 15.74
C GLU A 342 -20.65 28.47 14.37
N MET A 343 -20.68 27.68 13.28
CA MET A 343 -20.84 28.24 11.94
C MET A 343 -22.20 28.92 11.75
N GLU A 344 -23.30 28.33 12.24
CA GLU A 344 -24.64 28.95 12.15
C GLU A 344 -24.71 30.23 13.00
N GLU A 345 -24.14 30.24 14.22
CA GLU A 345 -24.09 31.45 15.05
C GLU A 345 -23.18 32.54 14.47
N GLU A 346 -22.09 32.18 13.80
CA GLU A 346 -21.18 33.14 13.16
C GLU A 346 -21.77 33.70 11.87
N GLU A 347 -22.46 32.89 11.06
CA GLU A 347 -23.26 33.37 9.92
C GLU A 347 -24.41 34.28 10.38
N GLU A 348 -25.14 33.92 11.45
CA GLU A 348 -26.17 34.79 12.04
C GLU A 348 -25.58 36.12 12.56
N ARG A 349 -24.43 36.08 13.23
CA ARG A 349 -23.75 37.32 13.67
C ARG A 349 -23.29 38.17 12.50
N GLN A 350 -22.71 37.57 11.45
CA GLN A 350 -22.28 38.31 10.27
C GLN A 350 -23.48 38.93 9.54
N HIS A 351 -24.61 38.24 9.49
CA HIS A 351 -25.87 38.80 8.95
C HIS A 351 -26.42 39.94 9.82
N LEU A 352 -26.36 39.84 11.14
CA LEU A 352 -26.82 40.89 12.06
C LEU A 352 -25.95 42.16 12.04
N VAL A 353 -24.67 42.06 11.67
CA VAL A 353 -23.76 43.22 11.56
C VAL A 353 -23.91 43.97 10.23
N GLN A 354 -24.50 43.33 9.21
CA GLN A 354 -24.70 43.95 7.89
C GLN A 354 -26.05 44.70 7.73
N VAL A 355 -26.93 44.62 8.73
CA VAL A 355 -28.23 45.34 8.80
C VAL A 355 -28.10 46.54 9.72
#